data_AF-K2Q4L2-F1
#
_entry.id   AF-K2Q4L2-F1
#
_cell.length_a   1.000
_cell.length_b   1.000
_cell.length_c   1.000
_cell.angle_alpha   90.00
_cell.angle_beta   90.00
_cell.angle_gamma   90.00
#
_symmetry.space_group_name_H-M   'P 1'
#
loop_
_entity.id
_entity.type
_entity.pdbx_description
1 polymer ?
#
loop_
_entity_poly.entity_id
_entity_poly.type
_entity_poly.pdbx_seq_one_letter_code
_entity_poly.pdbx_strand_id
1 'polypeptide(L)'
;MATLQGFDTEIEKTRKIVSEMRGKIDQSSVVLDTLAKSDSKLVGQDFDIENARISDVLNQQKVMEANIADLIIGLEDATNVFGAEFESMKSFSGMEKFIGIFSKQRAQRMRTERVRNMSLAGNLQELLAKSDSIVGILKEQKSVLEERYKTSEASLVQVIERRKQTIANLEETQKRIETLNPALLDIENKIAASTDTSERTELEAQRSKLATDYNQAQAREQELLAESQTLERYTSMFQTFVDSLNNQIAAQNTLINKLSIDTEQRIVLYKALEDSLKTAAQQEVAHRINTLGSQVDTAAEETMAGIGAAAQRHIGDLLELHEKNMLSTQDIQRRKKLADEAFARRFQSVLDKHNAANYVKP
;
A
#
# COMPACT_ATOMS: atom_id res chain seq x y z
N MET A 1 17.11 18.86 14.51
CA MET A 1 18.08 17.74 14.51
C MET A 1 17.59 16.54 15.34
N ALA A 2 17.18 16.69 16.60
CA ALA A 2 16.68 15.55 17.40
C ALA A 2 15.42 14.88 16.82
N THR A 3 14.53 15.65 16.17
CA THR A 3 13.34 15.13 15.48
C THR A 3 13.67 14.33 14.22
N LEU A 4 14.72 14.71 13.47
CA LEU A 4 15.12 14.07 12.21
C LEU A 4 15.81 12.71 12.43
N GLN A 5 16.55 12.52 13.52
CA GLN A 5 17.12 11.22 13.91
C GLN A 5 16.05 10.19 14.28
N GLY A 6 14.89 10.64 14.80
CA GLY A 6 13.75 9.77 15.06
C GLY A 6 13.17 9.14 13.78
N PHE A 7 13.18 9.88 12.66
CA PHE A 7 12.69 9.36 11.38
C PHE A 7 13.52 8.20 10.85
N ASP A 8 14.85 8.21 10.98
CA ASP A 8 15.67 7.11 10.46
C ASP A 8 15.35 5.81 11.18
N THR A 9 15.12 5.88 12.50
CA THR A 9 14.72 4.73 13.30
C THR A 9 13.36 4.19 12.88
N GLU A 10 12.37 5.07 12.69
CA GLU A 10 11.03 4.66 12.29
C GLU A 10 10.96 4.21 10.81
N ILE A 11 11.79 4.76 9.93
CA ILE A 11 11.95 4.28 8.54
C ILE A 11 12.55 2.87 8.53
N GLU A 12 13.61 2.60 9.29
CA GLU A 12 14.21 1.27 9.37
C GLU A 12 13.26 0.24 9.98
N LYS A 13 12.54 0.62 11.03
CA LYS A 13 11.48 -0.20 11.62
C LYS A 13 10.38 -0.51 10.60
N THR A 14 9.97 0.48 9.81
CA THR A 14 8.99 0.30 8.72
C THR A 14 9.52 -0.67 7.67
N ARG A 15 10.77 -0.52 7.21
CA ARG A 15 11.41 -1.47 6.26
C ARG A 15 11.40 -2.90 6.79
N LYS A 16 11.74 -3.08 8.06
CA LYS A 16 11.72 -4.40 8.71
C LYS A 16 10.31 -5.01 8.71
N ILE A 17 9.29 -4.24 9.11
CA ILE A 17 7.90 -4.70 9.11
C ILE A 17 7.45 -5.07 7.69
N VAL A 18 7.75 -4.23 6.69
CA VAL A 18 7.44 -4.52 5.27
C VAL A 18 8.07 -5.83 4.82
N SER A 19 9.34 -6.06 5.16
CA SER A 19 10.05 -7.29 4.81
C SER A 19 9.45 -8.53 5.49
N GLU A 20 9.11 -8.44 6.77
CA GLU A 20 8.49 -9.53 7.53
C GLU A 20 7.10 -9.89 6.94
N MET A 21 6.31 -8.86 6.61
CA MET A 21 4.99 -9.06 6.01
C MET A 21 5.08 -9.69 4.62
N ARG A 22 6.06 -9.30 3.80
CA ARG A 22 6.29 -9.93 2.49
C ARG A 22 6.46 -11.45 2.63
N GLY A 23 7.27 -11.89 3.58
CA GLY A 23 7.45 -13.31 3.86
C GLY A 23 6.15 -14.02 4.27
N LYS A 24 5.30 -13.36 5.07
CA LYS A 24 4.02 -13.93 5.47
C LYS A 24 3.01 -14.02 4.32
N ILE A 25 2.95 -12.99 3.48
CA ILE A 25 2.10 -12.93 2.29
C ILE A 25 2.52 -14.02 1.30
N ASP A 26 3.83 -14.20 1.07
CA ASP A 26 4.35 -15.21 0.16
C ASP A 26 3.97 -16.63 0.60
N GLN A 27 4.07 -16.90 1.90
CA GLN A 27 3.67 -18.19 2.46
C GLN A 27 2.15 -18.44 2.35
N SER A 28 1.30 -17.44 2.63
CA SER A 28 -0.14 -17.56 2.40
C SER A 28 -0.47 -17.75 0.92
N SER A 29 0.28 -17.12 0.01
CA SER A 29 0.09 -17.29 -1.43
C SER A 29 0.31 -18.74 -1.88
N VAL A 30 1.29 -19.45 -1.33
CA VAL A 30 1.54 -20.85 -1.67
C VAL A 30 0.37 -21.75 -1.25
N VAL A 31 -0.18 -21.50 -0.06
CA VAL A 31 -1.34 -22.24 0.44
C VAL A 31 -2.55 -21.96 -0.43
N LEU A 32 -2.85 -20.69 -0.70
CA LEU A 32 -3.96 -20.29 -1.58
C LEU A 32 -3.85 -20.91 -2.98
N ASP A 33 -2.69 -20.82 -3.63
CA ASP A 33 -2.48 -21.44 -4.95
C ASP A 33 -2.67 -22.95 -4.93
N THR A 34 -2.26 -23.61 -3.85
CA THR A 34 -2.48 -25.04 -3.66
C THR A 34 -3.97 -25.34 -3.57
N LEU A 35 -4.74 -24.55 -2.81
CA LEU A 35 -6.19 -24.72 -2.67
C LEU A 35 -6.94 -24.50 -3.98
N ALA A 36 -6.50 -23.53 -4.77
CA ALA A 36 -7.11 -23.26 -6.06
C ALA A 36 -6.92 -24.42 -7.06
N LYS A 37 -5.72 -25.02 -7.07
CA LYS A 37 -5.31 -26.00 -8.09
C LYS A 37 -5.55 -27.45 -7.72
N SER A 38 -5.54 -27.79 -6.44
CA SER A 38 -5.61 -29.19 -6.00
C SER A 38 -7.00 -29.57 -5.53
N ASP A 39 -7.35 -30.86 -5.65
CA ASP A 39 -8.45 -31.50 -4.93
C ASP A 39 -8.09 -31.75 -3.46
N SER A 40 -6.95 -31.21 -2.98
CA SER A 40 -6.57 -31.34 -1.60
C SER A 40 -7.58 -30.56 -0.74
N LYS A 41 -8.37 -31.34 0.00
CA LYS A 41 -9.30 -30.83 1.00
C LYS A 41 -8.45 -30.47 2.21
N LEU A 42 -8.34 -29.19 2.54
CA LEU A 42 -7.94 -28.82 3.90
C LEU A 42 -9.02 -29.38 4.81
N VAL A 43 -8.61 -30.26 5.71
CA VAL A 43 -9.48 -30.71 6.78
C VAL A 43 -9.65 -29.52 7.72
N GLY A 44 -10.84 -29.35 8.33
CA GLY A 44 -11.28 -28.10 8.96
C GLY A 44 -10.23 -27.31 9.76
N GLN A 45 -9.34 -28.00 10.48
CA GLN A 45 -8.24 -27.38 11.23
C GLN A 45 -7.25 -26.59 10.36
N ASP A 46 -6.87 -27.08 9.17
CA ASP A 46 -5.90 -26.40 8.31
C ASP A 46 -6.50 -25.14 7.66
N PHE A 47 -7.81 -25.16 7.35
CA PHE A 47 -8.51 -23.98 6.83
C PHE A 47 -8.58 -22.88 7.89
N ASP A 48 -8.91 -23.23 9.13
CA ASP A 48 -9.03 -22.24 10.21
C ASP A 48 -7.66 -21.61 10.54
N ILE A 49 -6.58 -22.41 10.46
CA ILE A 49 -5.20 -21.92 10.58
C ILE A 49 -4.88 -20.91 9.47
N GLU A 50 -5.17 -21.24 8.21
CA GLU A 50 -4.88 -20.34 7.09
C GLU A 50 -5.72 -19.06 7.17
N ASN A 51 -6.99 -19.17 7.54
CA ASN A 51 -7.84 -17.99 7.70
C ASN A 51 -7.35 -17.07 8.84
N ALA A 52 -6.89 -17.63 9.96
CA ALA A 52 -6.28 -16.88 11.05
C ALA A 52 -4.96 -16.22 10.61
N ARG A 53 -4.14 -16.93 9.83
CA ARG A 53 -2.90 -16.43 9.26
C ARG A 53 -3.14 -15.26 8.30
N ILE A 54 -4.09 -15.38 7.38
CA ILE A 54 -4.50 -14.29 6.48
C ILE A 54 -4.94 -13.10 7.33
N SER A 55 -5.83 -13.32 8.31
CA SER A 55 -6.29 -12.26 9.20
C SER A 55 -5.15 -11.55 9.95
N ASP A 56 -4.14 -12.27 10.44
CA ASP A 56 -2.95 -11.68 11.07
C ASP A 56 -2.16 -10.81 10.07
N VAL A 57 -1.92 -11.31 8.85
CA VAL A 57 -1.26 -10.54 7.79
C VAL A 57 -2.00 -9.24 7.50
N LEU A 58 -3.33 -9.31 7.34
CA LEU A 58 -4.16 -8.14 7.06
C LEU A 58 -4.11 -7.11 8.20
N ASN A 59 -4.10 -7.57 9.45
CA ASN A 59 -4.00 -6.69 10.62
C ASN A 59 -2.63 -6.03 10.72
N GLN A 60 -1.55 -6.77 10.46
CA GLN A 60 -0.19 -6.23 10.48
C GLN A 60 0.02 -5.19 9.37
N GLN A 61 -0.59 -5.39 8.21
CA GLN A 61 -0.55 -4.41 7.13
C GLN A 61 -1.21 -3.08 7.52
N LYS A 62 -2.35 -3.11 8.21
CA LYS A 62 -2.99 -1.89 8.73
C LYS A 62 -2.10 -1.13 9.72
N VAL A 63 -1.40 -1.86 10.60
CA VAL A 63 -0.44 -1.25 11.54
C VAL A 63 0.72 -0.60 10.79
N MET A 64 1.25 -1.28 9.77
CA MET A 64 2.31 -0.73 8.94
C MET A 64 1.84 0.51 8.15
N GLU A 65 0.65 0.48 7.55
CA GLU A 65 0.07 1.64 6.86
C GLU A 65 -0.09 2.83 7.80
N ALA A 66 -0.51 2.58 9.05
CA ALA A 66 -0.61 3.62 10.07
C ALA A 66 0.75 4.21 10.45
N ASN A 67 1.80 3.38 10.59
CA ASN A 67 3.15 3.86 10.86
C ASN A 67 3.69 4.71 9.70
N ILE A 68 3.44 4.31 8.45
CA ILE A 68 3.87 5.10 7.29
C ILE A 68 3.06 6.41 7.19
N ALA A 69 1.77 6.37 7.47
CA ALA A 69 0.95 7.57 7.55
C ALA A 69 1.51 8.56 8.58
N ASP A 70 1.89 8.09 9.77
CA ASP A 70 2.50 8.88 10.83
C ASP A 70 3.83 9.51 10.39
N LEU A 71 4.69 8.74 9.70
CA LEU A 71 5.91 9.25 9.09
C LEU A 71 5.64 10.36 8.06
N ILE A 72 4.61 10.22 7.23
CA ILE A 72 4.24 11.24 6.24
C ILE A 72 3.76 12.52 6.93
N ILE A 73 2.93 12.40 7.97
CA ILE A 73 2.46 13.54 8.76
C ILE A 73 3.64 14.24 9.42
N GLY A 74 4.55 13.50 10.05
CA GLY A 74 5.74 14.06 10.68
C GLY A 74 6.66 14.79 9.67
N LEU A 75 6.83 14.24 8.46
CA LEU A 75 7.59 14.91 7.41
C LEU A 75 6.90 16.21 6.95
N GLU A 76 5.57 16.23 6.89
CA GLU A 76 4.79 17.43 6.60
C GLU A 76 4.96 18.48 7.71
N ASP A 77 4.87 18.11 8.98
CA ASP A 77 5.09 19.01 10.11
C ASP A 77 6.49 19.63 10.08
N ALA A 78 7.52 18.80 9.85
CA ALA A 78 8.89 19.29 9.69
C ALA A 78 9.04 20.25 8.50
N THR A 79 8.30 20.01 7.42
CA THR A 79 8.27 20.89 6.25
C THR A 79 7.58 22.21 6.54
N ASN A 80 6.49 22.19 7.31
CA ASN A 80 5.75 23.40 7.70
C ASN A 80 6.58 24.27 8.64
N VAL A 81 7.25 23.67 9.62
CA VAL A 81 8.20 24.36 10.50
C VAL A 81 9.33 24.99 9.68
N PHE A 82 9.93 24.21 8.77
CA PHE A 82 10.94 24.73 7.85
C PHE A 82 10.42 25.90 7.00
N GLY A 83 9.20 25.79 6.44
CA GLY A 83 8.58 26.84 5.64
C GLY A 83 8.38 28.14 6.45
N ALA A 84 7.95 28.03 7.71
CA ALA A 84 7.81 29.17 8.60
C ALA A 84 9.17 29.82 8.94
N GLU A 85 10.19 29.01 9.23
CA GLU A 85 11.57 29.48 9.44
C GLU A 85 12.09 30.20 8.18
N PHE A 86 11.87 29.65 7.00
CA PHE A 86 12.26 30.24 5.73
C PHE A 86 11.53 31.56 5.43
N GLU A 87 10.22 31.66 5.66
CA GLU A 87 9.49 32.93 5.51
C GLU A 87 9.99 34.00 6.48
N SER A 88 10.36 33.62 7.71
CA SER A 88 10.97 34.54 8.66
C SER A 88 12.29 35.14 8.13
N MET A 89 13.02 34.38 7.31
CA MET A 89 14.26 34.84 6.68
C MET A 89 14.07 35.89 5.58
N LYS A 90 12.96 35.79 4.84
CA LYS A 90 12.65 36.74 3.77
C LYS A 90 12.44 38.15 4.32
N SER A 91 11.85 38.26 5.50
CA SER A 91 11.60 39.54 6.16
C SER A 91 12.73 40.00 7.09
N PHE A 92 12.79 41.30 7.37
CA PHE A 92 13.66 41.82 8.44
C PHE A 92 13.10 41.43 9.81
N SER A 93 13.97 40.98 10.72
CA SER A 93 13.61 40.76 12.12
C SER A 93 13.23 42.07 12.81
N GLY A 94 12.60 41.99 13.99
CA GLY A 94 12.25 43.18 14.77
C GLY A 94 13.47 44.09 15.04
N MET A 95 14.63 43.50 15.37
CA MET A 95 15.88 44.23 15.58
C MET A 95 16.46 44.79 14.27
N GLU A 96 16.40 44.04 13.18
CA GLU A 96 16.84 44.54 11.87
C GLU A 96 15.95 45.67 11.35
N LYS A 97 14.62 45.60 11.56
CA LYS A 97 13.70 46.69 11.23
C LYS A 97 14.03 47.94 12.03
N PHE A 98 14.29 47.79 13.34
CA PHE A 98 14.69 48.90 14.20
C PHE A 98 16.00 49.54 13.74
N ILE A 99 17.02 48.73 13.44
CA ILE A 99 18.30 49.22 12.89
C ILE A 99 18.11 49.81 11.49
N GLY A 100 17.17 49.30 10.70
CA GLY A 100 16.85 49.79 9.36
C GLY A 100 16.31 51.22 9.32
N ILE A 101 15.72 51.70 10.43
CA ILE A 101 15.33 53.11 10.60
C ILE A 101 16.58 54.02 10.58
N PHE A 102 17.70 53.54 11.13
CA PHE A 102 18.95 54.31 11.26
C PHE A 102 19.98 54.00 10.16
N SER A 103 20.04 52.76 9.68
CA SER A 103 20.98 52.31 8.64
C SER A 103 20.43 51.10 7.88
N LYS A 104 19.97 51.36 6.64
CA LYS A 104 19.53 50.32 5.70
C LYS A 104 20.65 49.32 5.38
N GLN A 105 21.88 49.80 5.24
CA GLN A 105 23.05 48.94 4.98
C GLN A 105 23.35 48.00 6.15
N ARG A 106 23.26 48.48 7.40
CA ARG A 106 23.53 47.65 8.58
C ARG A 106 22.43 46.62 8.82
N ALA A 107 21.17 46.99 8.62
CA ALA A 107 20.05 46.06 8.67
C ALA A 107 20.18 44.93 7.61
N GLN A 108 20.61 45.29 6.40
CA GLN A 108 20.84 44.30 5.34
C GLN A 108 21.96 43.31 5.68
N ARG A 109 23.09 43.78 6.22
CA ARG A 109 24.19 42.89 6.64
C ARG A 109 23.76 41.92 7.74
N MET A 110 23.03 42.40 8.73
CA MET A 110 22.51 41.54 9.81
C MET A 110 21.58 40.46 9.28
N ARG A 111 20.72 40.80 8.30
CA ARG A 111 19.88 39.81 7.61
C ARG A 111 20.74 38.78 6.88
N THR A 112 21.75 39.20 6.10
CA THR A 112 22.65 38.29 5.38
C THR A 112 23.37 37.34 6.33
N GLU A 113 23.91 37.85 7.45
CA GLU A 113 24.58 37.02 8.47
C GLU A 113 23.62 36.01 9.12
N ARG A 114 22.39 36.42 9.44
CA ARG A 114 21.36 35.50 9.97
C ARG A 114 21.02 34.39 8.98
N VAL A 115 20.78 34.75 7.72
CA VAL A 115 20.42 33.79 6.66
C VAL A 115 21.54 32.79 6.44
N ARG A 116 22.81 33.24 6.48
CA ARG A 116 23.99 32.39 6.30
C ARG A 116 24.23 31.41 7.45
N ASN A 117 24.01 31.83 8.69
CA ASN A 117 24.32 31.02 9.87
C ASN A 117 23.24 29.98 10.21
N MET A 118 22.12 29.95 9.49
CA MET A 118 21.07 28.95 9.67
C MET A 118 21.31 27.74 8.76
N SER A 119 21.46 26.55 9.36
CA SER A 119 21.69 25.27 8.69
C SER A 119 20.45 24.71 7.96
N LEU A 120 19.79 25.52 7.14
CA LEU A 120 18.52 25.15 6.50
C LEU A 120 18.69 24.21 5.30
N ALA A 121 19.71 24.40 4.48
CA ALA A 121 19.91 23.58 3.28
C ALA A 121 20.12 22.09 3.63
N GLY A 122 20.90 21.80 4.67
CA GLY A 122 21.12 20.43 5.14
C GLY A 122 19.86 19.76 5.68
N ASN A 123 19.03 20.48 6.45
CA ASN A 123 17.79 19.93 6.99
C ASN A 123 16.78 19.57 5.88
N LEU A 124 16.69 20.40 4.83
CA LEU A 124 15.74 20.15 3.74
C LEU A 124 16.21 19.03 2.81
N GLN A 125 17.51 18.91 2.56
CA GLN A 125 18.08 17.76 1.86
C GLN A 125 17.78 16.45 2.60
N GLU A 126 17.87 16.47 3.94
CA GLU A 126 17.52 15.31 4.77
C GLU A 126 16.03 14.95 4.64
N LEU A 127 15.14 15.93 4.65
CA LEU A 127 13.70 15.71 4.45
C LEU A 127 13.38 15.12 3.07
N LEU A 128 14.06 15.58 2.02
CA LEU A 128 13.91 15.05 0.67
C LEU A 128 14.38 13.59 0.60
N ALA A 129 15.55 13.27 1.15
CA ALA A 129 16.09 11.91 1.18
C ALA A 129 15.18 10.95 1.96
N LYS A 130 14.66 11.37 3.11
CA LYS A 130 13.69 10.57 3.91
C LYS A 130 12.38 10.37 3.15
N SER A 131 11.88 11.40 2.48
CA SER A 131 10.67 11.31 1.65
C SER A 131 10.85 10.28 0.54
N ASP A 132 11.97 10.32 -0.19
CA ASP A 132 12.23 9.41 -1.30
C ASP A 132 12.42 7.96 -0.84
N SER A 133 13.10 7.76 0.29
CA SER A 133 13.18 6.44 0.94
C SER A 133 11.79 5.86 1.23
N ILE A 134 10.87 6.66 1.80
CA ILE A 134 9.51 6.18 2.09
C ILE A 134 8.71 5.96 0.81
N VAL A 135 8.85 6.81 -0.21
CA VAL A 135 8.24 6.59 -1.53
C VAL A 135 8.73 5.27 -2.14
N GLY A 136 10.03 4.97 -2.04
CA GLY A 136 10.62 3.71 -2.49
C GLY A 136 9.97 2.50 -1.82
N ILE A 137 9.91 2.49 -0.49
CA ILE A 137 9.25 1.44 0.30
C ILE A 137 7.80 1.24 -0.14
N LEU A 138 7.04 2.34 -0.27
CA LEU A 138 5.63 2.31 -0.67
C LEU A 138 5.44 1.76 -2.08
N LYS A 139 6.28 2.15 -3.04
CA LYS A 139 6.22 1.68 -4.43
C LYS A 139 6.57 0.19 -4.54
N GLU A 140 7.64 -0.25 -3.87
CA GLU A 140 8.03 -1.66 -3.82
C GLU A 140 6.91 -2.51 -3.24
N GLN A 141 6.36 -2.09 -2.10
CA GLN A 141 5.25 -2.79 -1.47
C GLN A 141 4.00 -2.81 -2.35
N LYS A 142 3.66 -1.69 -2.99
CA LYS A 142 2.54 -1.62 -3.92
C LYS A 142 2.69 -2.64 -5.05
N SER A 143 3.88 -2.76 -5.64
CA SER A 143 4.15 -3.76 -6.69
C SER A 143 3.88 -5.18 -6.21
N VAL A 144 4.31 -5.52 -4.99
CA VAL A 144 4.05 -6.84 -4.38
C VAL A 144 2.55 -7.05 -4.17
N LEU A 145 1.83 -6.06 -3.64
CA LEU A 145 0.39 -6.14 -3.43
C LEU A 145 -0.39 -6.30 -4.75
N GLU A 146 -0.01 -5.59 -5.81
CA GLU A 146 -0.64 -5.68 -7.13
C GLU A 146 -0.41 -7.05 -7.78
N GLU A 147 0.79 -7.62 -7.67
CA GLU A 147 1.07 -8.98 -8.14
C GLU A 147 0.24 -10.02 -7.36
N ARG A 148 0.16 -9.86 -6.04
CA ARG A 148 -0.61 -10.75 -5.16
C ARG A 148 -2.11 -10.64 -5.40
N TYR A 149 -2.61 -9.43 -5.67
CA TYR A 149 -4.01 -9.22 -6.06
C TYR A 149 -4.33 -10.01 -7.33
N LYS A 150 -3.53 -9.84 -8.40
CA LYS A 150 -3.75 -10.52 -9.69
C LYS A 150 -3.74 -12.04 -9.57
N THR A 151 -2.78 -12.58 -8.83
CA THR A 151 -2.65 -14.03 -8.63
C THR A 151 -3.80 -14.57 -7.78
N SER A 152 -4.18 -13.88 -6.69
CA SER A 152 -5.29 -14.28 -5.84
C SER A 152 -6.65 -14.18 -6.53
N GLU A 153 -6.85 -13.16 -7.37
CA GLU A 153 -8.05 -12.99 -8.19
C GLU A 153 -8.18 -14.12 -9.22
N ALA A 154 -7.09 -14.51 -9.89
CA ALA A 154 -7.08 -15.65 -10.79
C ALA A 154 -7.42 -16.96 -10.06
N SER A 155 -6.86 -17.17 -8.87
CA SER A 155 -7.15 -18.33 -8.02
C SER A 155 -8.61 -18.34 -7.54
N LEU A 156 -9.19 -17.19 -7.17
CA LEU A 156 -10.61 -17.05 -6.85
C LEU A 156 -11.51 -17.47 -8.02
N VAL A 157 -11.20 -17.00 -9.23
CA VAL A 157 -11.95 -17.37 -10.44
C VAL A 157 -11.91 -18.88 -10.69
N GLN A 158 -10.75 -19.51 -10.49
CA GLN A 158 -10.62 -20.97 -10.63
C GLN A 158 -11.49 -21.73 -9.61
N VAL A 159 -11.52 -21.30 -8.35
CA VAL A 159 -12.34 -21.92 -7.30
C VAL A 159 -13.83 -21.75 -7.61
N ILE A 160 -14.25 -20.58 -8.08
CA ILE A 160 -15.64 -20.31 -8.48
C ILE A 160 -16.06 -21.25 -9.63
N GLU A 161 -15.21 -21.41 -10.64
CA GLU A 161 -15.52 -22.27 -11.78
C GLU A 161 -15.58 -23.76 -11.37
N ARG A 162 -14.66 -24.23 -10.52
CA ARG A 162 -14.73 -25.58 -9.93
C ARG A 162 -16.02 -25.79 -9.15
N ARG A 163 -16.44 -24.80 -8.35
CA ARG A 163 -17.69 -24.87 -7.59
C ARG A 163 -18.88 -24.99 -8.52
N LYS A 164 -18.92 -24.20 -9.59
CA LYS A 164 -19.97 -24.24 -10.60
C LYS A 164 -20.07 -25.62 -11.28
N GLN A 165 -18.94 -26.21 -11.66
CA GLN A 165 -18.89 -27.55 -12.23
C GLN A 165 -19.34 -28.63 -11.23
N THR A 166 -18.92 -28.51 -9.97
CA THR A 166 -19.34 -29.43 -8.89
C THR A 166 -20.85 -29.38 -8.68
N ILE A 167 -21.45 -28.18 -8.66
CA ILE A 167 -22.90 -28.00 -8.54
C ILE A 167 -23.62 -28.60 -9.75
N ALA A 168 -23.13 -28.41 -10.97
CA ALA A 168 -23.73 -29.00 -12.16
C ALA A 168 -23.71 -30.54 -12.10
N ASN A 169 -22.60 -31.14 -11.68
CA ASN A 169 -22.47 -32.59 -11.49
C ASN A 169 -23.40 -33.11 -10.37
N LEU A 170 -23.56 -32.31 -9.31
CA LEU A 170 -24.47 -32.62 -8.21
C LEU A 170 -25.91 -32.66 -8.69
N GLU A 171 -26.35 -31.66 -9.45
CA GLU A 171 -27.69 -31.61 -10.04
C GLU A 171 -27.95 -32.78 -11.00
N GLU A 172 -26.96 -33.19 -11.81
CA GLU A 172 -27.07 -34.37 -12.67
C GLU A 172 -27.20 -35.66 -11.85
N THR A 173 -26.40 -35.80 -10.80
CA THR A 173 -26.44 -36.96 -9.89
C THR A 173 -27.80 -37.04 -9.18
N GLN A 174 -28.32 -35.91 -8.71
CA GLN A 174 -29.65 -35.81 -8.11
C GLN A 174 -30.76 -36.25 -9.08
N LYS A 175 -30.74 -35.78 -10.33
CA LYS A 175 -31.68 -36.23 -11.37
C LYS A 175 -31.58 -37.73 -11.63
N ARG A 176 -30.37 -38.31 -11.58
CA ARG A 176 -30.17 -39.75 -11.73
C ARG A 176 -30.78 -40.52 -10.56
N ILE A 177 -30.60 -40.07 -9.33
CA ILE A 177 -31.23 -40.63 -8.13
C ILE A 177 -32.76 -40.56 -8.22
N GLU A 178 -33.29 -39.41 -8.64
CA GLU A 178 -34.73 -39.20 -8.85
C GLU A 178 -35.31 -40.13 -9.92
N THR A 179 -34.52 -40.53 -10.93
CA THR A 179 -34.93 -41.49 -11.97
C THR A 179 -34.81 -42.94 -11.50
N LEU A 180 -33.79 -43.27 -10.70
CA LEU A 180 -33.55 -44.62 -10.19
C LEU A 180 -34.56 -45.04 -9.12
N ASN A 181 -35.01 -44.10 -8.28
CA ASN A 181 -36.03 -44.33 -7.25
C ASN A 181 -37.31 -45.02 -7.79
N PRO A 182 -38.03 -44.46 -8.79
CA PRO A 182 -39.22 -45.10 -9.33
C PRO A 182 -38.92 -46.40 -10.08
N ALA A 183 -37.76 -46.52 -10.75
CA ALA A 183 -37.36 -47.74 -11.44
C ALA A 183 -37.12 -48.90 -10.46
N LEU A 184 -36.52 -48.63 -9.30
CA LEU A 184 -36.37 -49.60 -8.22
C LEU A 184 -37.73 -50.03 -7.65
N LEU A 185 -38.63 -49.07 -7.40
CA LEU A 185 -39.96 -49.38 -6.89
C LEU A 185 -40.80 -50.19 -7.89
N ASP A 186 -40.73 -49.87 -9.19
CA ASP A 186 -41.40 -50.61 -10.26
C ASP A 186 -40.89 -52.06 -10.36
N ILE A 187 -39.57 -52.26 -10.29
CA ILE A 187 -39.02 -53.62 -10.37
C ILE A 187 -39.32 -54.45 -9.11
N GLU A 188 -39.35 -53.83 -7.93
CA GLU A 188 -39.79 -54.47 -6.69
C GLU A 188 -41.26 -54.91 -6.77
N ASN A 189 -42.14 -54.06 -7.31
CA ASN A 189 -43.54 -54.41 -7.54
C ASN A 189 -43.69 -55.56 -8.54
N LYS A 190 -42.91 -55.58 -9.63
CA LYS A 190 -42.90 -56.68 -10.61
C LYS A 190 -42.42 -58.00 -10.00
N ILE A 191 -41.36 -57.97 -9.19
CA ILE A 191 -40.88 -59.14 -8.45
C ILE A 191 -41.95 -59.66 -7.50
N ALA A 192 -42.69 -58.78 -6.82
CA ALA A 192 -43.76 -59.17 -5.91
C ALA A 192 -44.96 -59.79 -6.63
N ALA A 193 -45.23 -59.38 -7.88
CA ALA A 193 -46.34 -59.88 -8.69
C ALA A 193 -46.02 -61.14 -9.51
N SER A 194 -44.74 -61.43 -9.79
CA SER A 194 -44.34 -62.59 -10.60
C SER A 194 -44.40 -63.90 -9.80
N THR A 195 -45.01 -64.92 -10.39
CA THR A 195 -45.13 -66.29 -9.86
C THR A 195 -44.21 -67.29 -10.55
N ASP A 196 -43.58 -66.91 -11.67
CA ASP A 196 -42.62 -67.74 -12.40
C ASP A 196 -41.20 -67.61 -11.80
N THR A 197 -40.54 -68.75 -11.57
CA THR A 197 -39.24 -68.77 -10.89
C THR A 197 -38.11 -68.21 -11.76
N SER A 198 -38.17 -68.41 -13.08
CA SER A 198 -37.15 -67.93 -14.01
C SER A 198 -37.25 -66.42 -14.19
N GLU A 199 -38.46 -65.91 -14.45
CA GLU A 199 -38.75 -64.48 -14.57
C GLU A 199 -38.35 -63.71 -13.31
N ARG A 200 -38.70 -64.26 -12.13
CA ARG A 200 -38.33 -63.66 -10.85
C ARG A 200 -36.81 -63.55 -10.68
N THR A 201 -36.06 -64.58 -11.07
CA THR A 201 -34.59 -64.58 -10.98
C THR A 201 -33.98 -63.48 -11.87
N GLU A 202 -34.51 -63.27 -13.07
CA GLU A 202 -34.08 -62.20 -13.97
C GLU A 202 -34.37 -60.81 -13.41
N LEU A 203 -35.57 -60.61 -12.86
CA LEU A 203 -35.97 -59.35 -12.23
C LEU A 203 -35.13 -59.03 -10.98
N GLU A 204 -34.81 -60.03 -10.16
CA GLU A 204 -33.92 -59.87 -9.00
C GLU A 204 -32.50 -59.46 -9.43
N ALA A 205 -31.98 -60.04 -10.53
CA ALA A 205 -30.69 -59.62 -11.09
C ALA A 205 -30.71 -58.17 -11.60
N GLN A 206 -31.80 -57.74 -12.25
CA GLN A 206 -31.99 -56.36 -12.68
C GLN A 206 -32.13 -55.39 -11.49
N ARG A 207 -32.87 -55.77 -10.44
CA ARG A 207 -32.98 -54.99 -9.20
C ARG A 207 -31.62 -54.79 -8.56
N SER A 208 -30.80 -55.83 -8.50
CA SER A 208 -29.45 -55.75 -7.93
C SER A 208 -28.57 -54.74 -8.69
N LYS A 209 -28.68 -54.68 -10.02
CA LYS A 209 -27.96 -53.68 -10.84
C LYS A 209 -28.44 -52.26 -10.54
N LEU A 210 -29.76 -52.04 -10.57
CA LEU A 210 -30.35 -50.73 -10.26
C LEU A 210 -30.01 -50.26 -8.83
N ALA A 211 -30.01 -51.17 -7.86
CA ALA A 211 -29.64 -50.85 -6.48
C ALA A 211 -28.16 -50.49 -6.35
N THR A 212 -27.29 -51.14 -7.13
CA THR A 212 -25.86 -50.81 -7.19
C THR A 212 -25.66 -49.41 -7.76
N ASP A 213 -26.28 -49.11 -8.90
CA ASP A 213 -26.24 -47.78 -9.53
C ASP A 213 -26.77 -46.70 -8.57
N TYR A 214 -27.86 -46.98 -7.86
CA TYR A 214 -28.46 -46.06 -6.90
C TYR A 214 -27.52 -45.75 -5.73
N ASN A 215 -26.95 -46.78 -5.12
CA ASN A 215 -26.01 -46.61 -4.00
C ASN A 215 -24.75 -45.85 -4.43
N GLN A 216 -24.25 -46.09 -5.65
CA GLN A 216 -23.13 -45.34 -6.21
C GLN A 216 -23.51 -43.86 -6.44
N ALA A 217 -24.69 -43.60 -7.00
CA ALA A 217 -25.16 -42.23 -7.20
C ALA A 217 -25.36 -41.48 -5.87
N GLN A 218 -25.92 -42.14 -4.85
CA GLN A 218 -26.04 -41.56 -3.49
C GLN A 218 -24.69 -41.25 -2.86
N ALA A 219 -23.72 -42.17 -2.95
CA ALA A 219 -22.37 -41.92 -2.46
C ALA A 219 -21.73 -40.71 -3.18
N ARG A 220 -21.91 -40.65 -4.51
CA ARG A 220 -21.41 -39.54 -5.33
C ARG A 220 -22.07 -38.20 -4.98
N GLU A 221 -23.37 -38.20 -4.70
CA GLU A 221 -24.09 -37.01 -4.24
C GLU A 221 -23.48 -36.46 -2.94
N GLN A 222 -23.22 -37.33 -1.96
CA GLN A 222 -22.60 -36.91 -0.68
C GLN A 222 -21.19 -36.35 -0.89
N GLU A 223 -20.39 -36.97 -1.75
CA GLU A 223 -19.06 -36.46 -2.10
C GLU A 223 -19.12 -35.06 -2.71
N LEU A 224 -20.00 -34.86 -3.70
CA LEU A 224 -20.18 -33.59 -4.42
C LEU A 224 -20.75 -32.49 -3.50
N LEU A 225 -21.66 -32.84 -2.58
CA LEU A 225 -22.17 -31.91 -1.56
C LEU A 225 -21.03 -31.42 -0.65
N ALA A 226 -20.22 -32.34 -0.13
CA ALA A 226 -19.09 -31.99 0.74
C ALA A 226 -18.03 -31.16 -0.01
N GLU A 227 -17.77 -31.47 -1.27
CA GLU A 227 -16.88 -30.71 -2.13
C GLU A 227 -17.41 -29.30 -2.39
N SER A 228 -18.69 -29.15 -2.75
CA SER A 228 -19.34 -27.85 -2.98
C SER A 228 -19.27 -26.94 -1.74
N GLN A 229 -19.54 -27.48 -0.55
CA GLN A 229 -19.41 -26.74 0.72
C GLN A 229 -17.97 -26.28 0.98
N THR A 230 -16.99 -27.13 0.67
CA THR A 230 -15.56 -26.79 0.82
C THR A 230 -15.17 -25.65 -0.13
N LEU A 231 -15.57 -25.75 -1.40
CA LEU A 231 -15.29 -24.72 -2.41
C LEU A 231 -15.99 -23.39 -2.10
N GLU A 232 -17.16 -23.42 -1.45
CA GLU A 232 -17.83 -22.21 -0.97
C GLU A 232 -17.03 -21.51 0.14
N ARG A 233 -16.51 -22.27 1.12
CA ARG A 233 -15.62 -21.72 2.15
C ARG A 233 -14.36 -21.12 1.54
N TYR A 234 -13.75 -21.80 0.57
CA TYR A 234 -12.59 -21.27 -0.16
C TYR A 234 -12.94 -19.98 -0.90
N THR A 235 -14.07 -19.93 -1.60
CA THR A 235 -14.54 -18.72 -2.30
C THR A 235 -14.64 -17.54 -1.34
N SER A 236 -15.25 -17.72 -0.17
CA SER A 236 -15.38 -16.66 0.84
C SER A 236 -14.03 -16.18 1.38
N MET A 237 -13.09 -17.11 1.62
CA MET A 237 -11.74 -16.78 2.07
C MET A 237 -10.97 -15.98 1.01
N PHE A 238 -10.98 -16.44 -0.25
CA PHE A 238 -10.35 -15.74 -1.36
C PHE A 238 -10.94 -14.35 -1.59
N GLN A 239 -12.26 -14.22 -1.54
CA GLN A 239 -12.94 -12.93 -1.69
C GLN A 239 -12.50 -11.95 -0.60
N THR A 240 -12.49 -12.39 0.67
CA THR A 240 -12.01 -11.58 1.80
C THR A 240 -10.57 -11.14 1.60
N PHE A 241 -9.71 -12.04 1.11
CA PHE A 241 -8.30 -11.73 0.87
C PHE A 241 -8.12 -10.73 -0.28
N VAL A 242 -8.78 -10.95 -1.42
CA VAL A 242 -8.76 -10.06 -2.59
C VAL A 242 -9.29 -8.67 -2.25
N ASP A 243 -10.41 -8.59 -1.52
CA ASP A 243 -11.00 -7.32 -1.06
C ASP A 243 -10.03 -6.57 -0.14
N SER A 244 -9.33 -7.29 0.74
CA SER A 244 -8.33 -6.66 1.60
C SER A 244 -7.11 -6.19 0.83
N LEU A 245 -6.60 -6.97 -0.13
CA LEU A 245 -5.50 -6.55 -0.99
C LEU A 245 -5.86 -5.29 -1.79
N ASN A 246 -7.07 -5.23 -2.35
CA ASN A 246 -7.56 -4.06 -3.07
C ASN A 246 -7.63 -2.83 -2.16
N ASN A 247 -8.16 -3.00 -0.94
CA ASN A 247 -8.17 -1.93 0.05
C ASN A 247 -6.75 -1.45 0.36
N GLN A 248 -5.78 -2.33 0.52
CA GLN A 248 -4.39 -1.95 0.81
C GLN A 248 -3.72 -1.25 -0.38
N ILE A 249 -3.93 -1.72 -1.61
CA ILE A 249 -3.44 -1.04 -2.81
C ILE A 249 -3.98 0.40 -2.86
N ALA A 250 -5.26 0.57 -2.55
CA ALA A 250 -5.84 1.91 -2.48
C ALA A 250 -5.21 2.76 -1.35
N ALA A 251 -4.85 2.16 -0.21
CA ALA A 251 -4.18 2.86 0.89
C ALA A 251 -2.79 3.32 0.48
N GLN A 252 -2.00 2.44 -0.14
CA GLN A 252 -0.70 2.76 -0.71
C GLN A 252 -0.79 3.87 -1.74
N ASN A 253 -1.80 3.85 -2.62
CA ASN A 253 -2.01 4.94 -3.58
C ASN A 253 -2.27 6.28 -2.89
N THR A 254 -3.04 6.30 -1.80
CA THR A 254 -3.25 7.51 -0.98
C THR A 254 -1.95 8.01 -0.35
N LEU A 255 -1.17 7.12 0.28
CA LEU A 255 0.11 7.44 0.92
C LEU A 255 1.14 7.95 -0.09
N ILE A 256 1.31 7.23 -1.21
CA ILE A 256 2.23 7.60 -2.29
C ILE A 256 1.86 8.97 -2.85
N ASN A 257 0.58 9.19 -3.18
CA ASN A 257 0.14 10.45 -3.76
C ASN A 257 0.38 11.64 -2.82
N LYS A 258 0.00 11.50 -1.54
CA LYS A 258 0.23 12.51 -0.52
C LYS A 258 1.72 12.85 -0.39
N LEU A 259 2.56 11.83 -0.18
CA LEU A 259 3.99 12.03 0.00
C LEU A 259 4.67 12.60 -1.25
N SER A 260 4.22 12.19 -2.45
CA SER A 260 4.77 12.70 -3.71
C SER A 260 4.49 14.20 -3.87
N ILE A 261 3.26 14.63 -3.59
CA ILE A 261 2.88 16.06 -3.65
C ILE A 261 3.61 16.87 -2.57
N ASP A 262 3.72 16.35 -1.34
CA ASP A 262 4.48 17.03 -0.30
C ASP A 262 5.97 17.12 -0.66
N THR A 263 6.51 16.12 -1.35
CA THR A 263 7.90 16.14 -1.85
C THR A 263 8.07 17.19 -2.95
N GLU A 264 7.12 17.34 -3.88
CA GLU A 264 7.11 18.44 -4.85
C GLU A 264 7.10 19.81 -4.14
N GLN A 265 6.31 19.96 -3.06
CA GLN A 265 6.30 21.19 -2.27
C GLN A 265 7.66 21.44 -1.57
N ARG A 266 8.27 20.40 -0.99
CA ARG A 266 9.62 20.48 -0.38
C ARG A 266 10.67 20.92 -1.40
N ILE A 267 10.58 20.43 -2.63
CA ILE A 267 11.46 20.83 -3.74
C ILE A 267 11.28 22.32 -4.07
N VAL A 268 10.04 22.83 -4.12
CA VAL A 268 9.77 24.25 -4.36
C VAL A 268 10.38 25.12 -3.25
N LEU A 269 10.21 24.71 -1.98
CA LEU A 269 10.84 25.38 -0.83
C LEU A 269 12.36 25.36 -0.92
N TYR A 270 12.94 24.25 -1.38
CA TYR A 270 14.38 24.10 -1.57
C TYR A 270 14.91 25.09 -2.60
N LYS A 271 14.25 25.17 -3.76
CA LYS A 271 14.66 26.10 -4.82
C LYS A 271 14.55 27.55 -4.37
N ALA A 272 13.48 27.90 -3.67
CA ALA A 272 13.31 29.24 -3.11
C ALA A 272 14.42 29.59 -2.09
N LEU A 273 14.84 28.63 -1.26
CA LEU A 273 15.98 28.80 -0.36
C LEU A 273 17.27 29.03 -1.15
N GLU A 274 17.54 28.18 -2.14
CA GLU A 274 18.71 28.28 -3.01
C GLU A 274 18.81 29.67 -3.66
N ASP A 275 17.73 30.15 -4.26
CA ASP A 275 17.67 31.47 -4.91
C ASP A 275 17.88 32.62 -3.90
N SER A 276 17.31 32.48 -2.70
CA SER A 276 17.52 33.45 -1.62
C SER A 276 18.98 33.47 -1.14
N LEU A 277 19.62 32.30 -1.05
CA LEU A 277 21.04 32.18 -0.69
C LEU A 277 21.93 32.79 -1.78
N LYS A 278 21.67 32.48 -3.06
CA LYS A 278 22.38 33.09 -4.19
C LYS A 278 22.26 34.61 -4.19
N THR A 279 21.06 35.13 -3.97
CA THR A 279 20.82 36.58 -3.88
C THR A 279 21.59 37.21 -2.73
N ALA A 280 21.61 36.56 -1.56
CA ALA A 280 22.36 37.04 -0.39
C ALA A 280 23.88 37.04 -0.66
N ALA A 281 24.40 35.99 -1.31
CA ALA A 281 25.82 35.90 -1.70
C ALA A 281 26.20 36.96 -2.74
N GLN A 282 25.38 37.14 -3.80
CA GLN A 282 25.62 38.12 -4.85
C GLN A 282 25.63 39.57 -4.32
N GLN A 283 24.80 39.90 -3.34
CA GLN A 283 24.79 41.22 -2.69
C GLN A 283 26.07 41.49 -1.88
N GLU A 284 26.72 40.46 -1.35
CA GLU A 284 28.02 40.58 -0.69
C GLU A 284 29.17 40.73 -1.71
N VAL A 285 29.09 40.01 -2.84
CA VAL A 285 30.06 40.09 -3.96
C VAL A 285 30.04 41.48 -4.63
N ALA A 286 28.89 42.16 -4.71
CA ALA A 286 28.82 43.55 -5.15
C ALA A 286 29.64 44.52 -4.25
N HIS A 287 30.00 44.11 -3.04
CA HIS A 287 30.81 44.87 -2.09
C HIS A 287 32.27 44.39 -1.96
N ARG A 288 32.68 43.30 -2.65
CA ARG A 288 34.07 42.80 -2.68
C ARG A 288 34.49 42.39 -4.10
N ILE A 289 35.50 43.08 -4.64
CA ILE A 289 36.01 43.00 -6.02
C ILE A 289 36.31 41.55 -6.52
N ASN A 290 35.79 41.25 -7.72
CA ASN A 290 36.19 40.32 -8.83
C ASN A 290 36.85 38.94 -8.59
N THR A 291 37.12 38.50 -7.36
CA THR A 291 37.84 37.24 -7.07
C THR A 291 36.98 36.16 -6.42
N LEU A 292 35.72 36.47 -6.11
CA LEU A 292 34.81 35.60 -5.35
C LEU A 292 33.61 35.07 -6.16
N GLY A 293 33.50 35.42 -7.44
CA GLY A 293 32.46 34.90 -8.33
C GLY A 293 32.59 33.38 -8.52
N SER A 294 33.82 32.87 -8.67
CA SER A 294 34.07 31.44 -8.81
C SER A 294 33.69 30.64 -7.55
N GLN A 295 33.92 31.18 -6.35
CA GLN A 295 33.65 30.45 -5.10
C GLN A 295 32.15 30.31 -4.79
N VAL A 296 31.32 31.27 -5.21
CA VAL A 296 29.86 31.19 -5.06
C VAL A 296 29.28 30.15 -6.03
N ASP A 297 29.78 30.11 -7.27
CA ASP A 297 29.43 29.06 -8.22
C ASP A 297 29.91 27.69 -7.70
N THR A 298 31.12 27.59 -7.13
CA THR A 298 31.63 26.34 -6.55
C THR A 298 30.83 25.86 -5.34
N ALA A 299 30.42 26.74 -4.41
CA ALA A 299 29.63 26.32 -3.24
C ALA A 299 28.21 25.89 -3.64
N ALA A 300 27.59 26.56 -4.61
CA ALA A 300 26.31 26.14 -5.17
C ALA A 300 26.44 24.83 -5.97
N GLU A 301 27.51 24.66 -6.76
CA GLU A 301 27.84 23.43 -7.48
C GLU A 301 28.19 22.27 -6.54
N GLU A 302 28.92 22.50 -5.45
CA GLU A 302 29.23 21.46 -4.44
C GLU A 302 27.96 21.03 -3.69
N THR A 303 27.06 21.96 -3.39
CA THR A 303 25.75 21.63 -2.81
C THR A 303 24.91 20.85 -3.82
N MET A 304 24.90 21.24 -5.11
CA MET A 304 24.22 20.51 -6.18
C MET A 304 24.84 19.13 -6.45
N ALA A 305 26.16 18.99 -6.40
CA ALA A 305 26.88 17.74 -6.61
C ALA A 305 26.68 16.78 -5.42
N GLY A 306 26.68 17.31 -4.19
CA GLY A 306 26.33 16.56 -2.99
C GLY A 306 24.89 16.06 -2.99
N ILE A 307 23.98 16.81 -3.60
CA ILE A 307 22.57 16.42 -3.78
C ILE A 307 22.41 15.45 -4.94
N GLY A 308 23.03 15.69 -6.10
CA GLY A 308 23.01 14.72 -7.21
C GLY A 308 23.63 13.37 -6.84
N ALA A 309 24.55 13.34 -5.88
CA ALA A 309 25.12 12.11 -5.32
C ALA A 309 24.24 11.45 -4.23
N ALA A 310 23.45 12.23 -3.48
CA ALA A 310 22.60 11.73 -2.38
C ALA A 310 21.14 11.47 -2.77
N ALA A 311 20.64 12.16 -3.81
CA ALA A 311 19.33 12.00 -4.38
C ALA A 311 19.34 10.77 -5.30
N GLN A 312 18.54 9.75 -4.99
CA GLN A 312 18.23 8.69 -5.94
C GLN A 312 17.57 9.29 -7.21
N ARG A 313 17.67 8.59 -8.35
CA ARG A 313 17.24 9.06 -9.69
C ARG A 313 15.89 9.81 -9.70
N HIS A 314 14.94 9.39 -8.86
CA HIS A 314 13.61 9.98 -8.76
C HIS A 314 13.57 11.43 -8.24
N ILE A 315 14.36 11.80 -7.22
CA ILE A 315 14.46 13.21 -6.80
C ILE A 315 15.16 14.03 -7.88
N GLY A 316 16.19 13.49 -8.53
CA GLY A 316 16.85 14.14 -9.67
C GLY A 316 15.88 14.47 -10.80
N ASP A 317 15.05 13.50 -11.19
CA ASP A 317 14.00 13.69 -12.20
C ASP A 317 12.96 14.73 -11.76
N LEU A 318 12.56 14.76 -10.49
CA LEU A 318 11.61 15.75 -9.96
C LEU A 318 12.21 17.17 -9.88
N LEU A 319 13.50 17.29 -9.55
CA LEU A 319 14.23 18.55 -9.58
C LEU A 319 14.32 19.10 -11.01
N GLU A 320 14.67 18.26 -11.99
CA GLU A 320 14.76 18.62 -13.40
C GLU A 320 13.38 18.93 -14.01
N LEU A 321 12.35 18.16 -13.64
CA LEU A 321 10.97 18.42 -14.04
C LEU A 321 10.45 19.73 -13.45
N HIS A 322 10.79 20.09 -12.22
CA HIS A 322 10.42 21.39 -11.65
C HIS A 322 11.20 22.55 -12.32
N GLU A 323 12.44 22.32 -12.73
CA GLU A 323 13.25 23.30 -13.45
C GLU A 323 12.72 23.56 -14.87
N LYS A 324 12.20 22.53 -15.55
CA LYS A 324 11.62 22.60 -16.90
C LYS A 324 10.14 22.94 -16.93
N ASN A 325 9.36 22.36 -16.01
CA ASN A 325 7.97 22.70 -15.76
C ASN A 325 7.93 23.48 -14.46
N MET A 326 7.93 24.81 -14.53
CA MET A 326 7.42 25.62 -13.43
C MET A 326 5.93 25.29 -13.25
N LEU A 327 5.61 24.17 -12.60
CA LEU A 327 4.27 23.91 -12.10
C LEU A 327 3.94 25.13 -11.25
N SER A 328 2.81 25.79 -11.55
CA SER A 328 2.45 26.97 -10.78
C SER A 328 2.30 26.53 -9.33
N THR A 329 2.84 27.29 -8.38
CA THR A 329 2.69 27.00 -6.94
C THR A 329 1.21 26.79 -6.57
N GLN A 330 0.29 27.39 -7.33
CA GLN A 330 -1.16 27.22 -7.21
C GLN A 330 -1.63 25.80 -7.57
N ASP A 331 -1.08 25.18 -8.62
CA ASP A 331 -1.43 23.81 -9.03
C ASP A 331 -0.99 22.78 -7.97
N ILE A 332 0.22 22.95 -7.43
CA ILE A 332 0.73 22.10 -6.33
C ILE A 332 -0.17 22.24 -5.10
N GLN A 333 -0.54 23.47 -4.72
CA GLN A 333 -1.46 23.70 -3.60
C GLN A 333 -2.84 23.08 -3.81
N ARG A 334 -3.40 23.16 -5.03
CA ARG A 334 -4.67 22.53 -5.35
C ARG A 334 -4.60 21.01 -5.23
N ARG A 335 -3.56 20.39 -5.81
CA ARG A 335 -3.32 18.94 -5.73
C ARG A 335 -3.11 18.51 -4.27
N LYS A 336 -2.36 19.29 -3.51
CA LYS A 336 -2.11 19.07 -2.08
C LYS A 336 -3.42 19.01 -1.31
N LYS A 337 -4.30 20.01 -1.46
CA LYS A 337 -5.60 20.01 -0.77
C LYS A 337 -6.40 18.73 -1.02
N LEU A 338 -6.45 18.27 -2.28
CA LEU A 338 -7.16 17.03 -2.63
C LEU A 338 -6.49 15.79 -2.02
N ALA A 339 -5.16 15.75 -2.01
CA ALA A 339 -4.40 14.66 -1.40
C ALA A 339 -4.56 14.63 0.12
N ASP A 340 -4.55 15.80 0.78
CA ASP A 340 -4.77 15.97 2.22
C ASP A 340 -6.17 15.49 2.60
N GLU A 341 -7.20 15.88 1.84
CA GLU A 341 -8.57 15.43 2.07
C GLU A 341 -8.72 13.91 1.91
N ALA A 342 -8.10 13.33 0.88
CA ALA A 342 -8.11 11.89 0.67
C ALA A 342 -7.35 11.13 1.77
N PHE A 343 -6.19 11.65 2.18
CA PHE A 343 -5.40 11.12 3.27
C PHE A 343 -6.17 11.20 4.60
N ALA A 344 -6.77 12.34 4.92
CA ALA A 344 -7.52 12.53 6.15
C ALA A 344 -8.73 11.61 6.25
N ARG A 345 -9.51 11.47 5.17
CA ARG A 345 -10.64 10.52 5.15
C ARG A 345 -10.22 9.09 5.46
N ARG A 346 -9.04 8.66 5.01
CA ARG A 346 -8.56 7.29 5.16
C ARG A 346 -7.82 7.04 6.47
N PHE A 347 -7.03 8.00 6.91
CA PHE A 347 -6.11 7.91 8.04
C PHE A 347 -6.52 8.82 9.20
N GLN A 348 -7.82 9.13 9.35
CA GLN A 348 -8.34 10.01 10.40
C GLN A 348 -7.88 9.58 11.80
N SER A 349 -7.92 8.28 12.09
CA SER A 349 -7.49 7.76 13.39
C SER A 349 -6.00 7.95 13.65
N VAL A 350 -5.17 7.98 12.61
CA VAL A 350 -3.73 8.28 12.71
C VAL A 350 -3.55 9.77 12.97
N LEU A 351 -4.25 10.63 12.22
CA LEU A 351 -4.24 12.08 12.44
C LEU A 351 -4.67 12.46 13.86
N ASP A 352 -5.75 11.86 14.37
CA ASP A 352 -6.25 12.13 15.71
C ASP A 352 -5.22 11.74 16.78
N LYS A 353 -4.56 10.58 16.62
CA LYS A 353 -3.50 10.12 17.51
C LYS A 353 -2.27 11.02 17.45
N HIS A 354 -1.83 11.38 16.25
CA HIS A 354 -0.67 12.27 16.03
C HIS A 354 -0.91 13.63 16.68
N ASN A 355 -2.09 14.22 16.44
CA ASN A 355 -2.50 15.49 17.03
C ASN A 355 -2.61 15.45 18.56
N ALA A 356 -3.10 14.34 19.12
CA ALA A 356 -3.20 14.15 20.56
C ALA A 356 -1.84 13.93 21.24
N ALA A 357 -0.85 13.43 20.51
CA ALA A 357 0.47 13.09 21.04
C ALA A 357 1.39 14.31 21.30
N ASN A 358 0.93 15.54 21.04
CA ASN A 358 1.67 16.79 21.34
C ASN A 358 3.11 16.85 20.78
N TYR A 359 3.39 16.25 19.62
CA TYR A 359 4.75 16.26 19.07
C TYR A 359 5.24 17.65 18.64
N VAL A 360 4.33 18.59 18.37
CA VAL A 360 4.69 19.98 18.03
C VAL A 360 3.63 20.95 18.54
N LYS A 361 3.81 21.48 19.75
CA LYS A 361 3.36 22.86 20.07
C LYS A 361 4.61 23.71 20.29
N PRO A 362 4.63 24.95 19.76
CA PRO A 362 5.78 25.84 19.88
C PRO A 362 6.14 26.15 21.33
#